data_AF-A0A524FN60-F1
#
_entry.id   AF-A0A524FN60-F1
#
_cell.length_a   1.000
_cell.length_b   1.000
_cell.length_c   1.000
_cell.angle_alpha   90.00
_cell.angle_beta   90.00
_cell.angle_gamma   90.00
#
_symmetry.space_group_name_H-M   'P 1'
#
loop_
_entity.id
_entity.type
_entity.pdbx_description
1 polymer ?
#
loop_
_entity_poly.entity_id
_entity_poly.type
_entity_poly.pdbx_seq_one_letter_code
_entity_poly.pdbx_strand_id
1 'polypeptide(L)'
;MSSGEQNKKESLLRLRDKWREVVAFRITIIDDGNCRANHKIGEKFEFSWRAPAGICTESLVGMYPILHSMRVFGDMRELGSSEPNVRVYNCPSREIKFRIEAIYKCSICAGLLEVNQDGIQSSQLRCTKPDFPIRVCETCYYKYKDKRIEW
;
A
#
# COMPACT_ATOMS: atom_id res chain seq x y z
N MET A 1 1.81 36.18 32.50
CA MET A 1 1.32 36.01 31.11
C MET A 1 2.41 35.32 30.29
N SER A 2 2.02 34.43 29.36
CA SER A 2 2.87 33.75 28.37
C SER A 2 3.57 32.43 28.75
N SER A 3 2.80 31.43 29.23
CA SER A 3 3.21 30.01 29.18
C SER A 3 2.24 29.12 28.38
N GLY A 4 1.21 29.72 27.77
CA GLY A 4 0.09 28.99 27.13
C GLY A 4 0.25 28.66 25.64
N GLU A 5 1.20 29.27 24.92
CA GLU A 5 1.29 29.10 23.46
C GLU A 5 2.21 27.94 23.02
N GLN A 6 3.21 27.57 23.83
CA GLN A 6 4.10 26.46 23.48
C GLN A 6 3.41 25.08 23.59
N ASN A 7 2.44 24.93 24.49
CA ASN A 7 1.71 23.66 24.72
C ASN A 7 0.71 23.30 23.60
N LYS A 8 0.28 24.28 22.79
CA LYS A 8 -0.65 24.05 21.66
C LYS A 8 0.02 23.55 20.39
N LYS A 9 1.34 23.73 20.23
CA LYS A 9 2.07 23.31 19.02
C LYS A 9 2.46 21.83 19.03
N GLU A 10 2.69 21.22 20.19
CA GLU A 10 3.06 19.80 20.28
C GLU A 10 1.89 18.82 20.08
N SER A 11 0.66 19.30 20.21
CA SER A 11 -0.56 18.49 20.12
C SER A 11 -1.11 18.36 18.69
N LEU A 12 -0.55 19.09 17.71
CA LEU A 12 -0.99 19.06 16.32
C LEU A 12 -0.01 18.30 15.43
N LEU A 13 -0.49 17.24 14.77
CA LEU A 13 0.23 16.55 13.70
C LEU A 13 -0.41 16.90 12.35
N ARG A 14 0.35 17.54 11.46
CA ARG A 14 -0.06 17.78 10.07
C ARG A 14 0.44 16.64 9.18
N LEU A 15 -0.47 15.86 8.63
CA LEU A 15 -0.14 14.69 7.82
C LEU A 15 0.42 15.07 6.46
N ARG A 16 -0.12 16.09 5.78
CA ARG A 16 0.41 16.53 4.48
C ARG A 16 1.93 16.79 4.48
N ASP A 17 2.45 17.29 5.60
CA ASP A 17 3.88 17.66 5.73
C ASP A 17 4.78 16.42 5.85
N LYS A 18 4.20 15.25 6.16
CA LYS A 18 4.89 13.97 6.33
C LYS A 18 4.33 12.86 5.44
N TRP A 19 3.41 13.19 4.53
CA TRP A 19 2.69 12.19 3.77
C TRP A 19 3.64 11.46 2.83
N ARG A 20 3.56 10.13 2.87
CA ARG A 20 4.25 9.23 1.97
C ARG A 20 3.25 8.21 1.47
N GLU A 21 3.46 7.73 0.25
CA GLU A 21 2.62 6.67 -0.30
C GLU A 21 2.69 5.42 0.59
N VAL A 22 1.54 5.01 1.12
CA VAL A 22 1.42 3.99 2.16
C VAL A 22 1.35 2.57 1.60
N VAL A 23 1.15 2.44 0.29
CA VAL A 23 1.16 1.15 -0.41
C VAL A 23 2.17 1.17 -1.54
N ALA A 24 3.06 0.19 -1.53
CA ALA A 24 3.91 -0.13 -2.66
C ALA A 24 3.55 -1.52 -3.21
N PHE A 25 3.94 -1.79 -4.43
CA PHE A 25 3.69 -3.04 -5.12
C PHE A 25 5.01 -3.63 -5.57
N ARG A 26 5.10 -4.95 -5.44
CA ARG A 26 6.09 -5.77 -6.13
C ARG A 26 5.33 -6.71 -7.05
N ILE A 27 5.57 -6.58 -8.35
CA ILE A 27 5.06 -7.50 -9.37
C ILE A 27 6.22 -8.38 -9.79
N THR A 28 6.08 -9.69 -9.64
CA THR A 28 7.08 -10.68 -10.06
C THR A 28 6.48 -11.58 -11.13
N ILE A 29 7.22 -11.87 -12.18
CA ILE A 29 6.79 -12.84 -13.18
C ILE A 29 7.10 -14.25 -12.68
N ILE A 30 6.09 -15.10 -12.63
CA ILE A 30 6.19 -16.44 -12.02
C ILE A 30 5.96 -17.58 -13.01
N ASP A 31 5.56 -17.25 -14.24
CA ASP A 31 5.31 -18.20 -15.33
C ASP A 31 5.59 -17.46 -16.65
N ASP A 32 6.42 -18.04 -17.52
CA ASP A 32 6.71 -17.51 -18.85
C ASP A 32 6.14 -18.39 -19.96
N GLY A 33 5.86 -17.74 -21.08
CA GLY A 33 5.28 -18.33 -22.29
C GLY A 33 5.65 -17.46 -23.47
N ASN A 34 4.78 -17.34 -24.48
CA ASN A 34 5.10 -16.59 -25.70
C ASN A 34 4.84 -15.08 -25.52
N CYS A 35 5.49 -14.47 -24.53
CA CYS A 35 5.31 -13.06 -24.21
C CYS A 35 5.85 -12.13 -25.31
N ARG A 36 4.96 -11.39 -25.98
CA ARG A 36 5.32 -10.38 -26.99
C ARG A 36 6.11 -9.20 -26.43
N ALA A 37 6.02 -8.93 -25.14
CA ALA A 37 6.82 -7.93 -24.44
C ALA A 37 8.19 -8.46 -23.98
N ASN A 38 8.52 -9.71 -24.31
CA ASN A 38 9.78 -10.39 -23.98
C ASN A 38 10.12 -10.45 -22.48
N HIS A 39 9.09 -10.39 -21.64
CA HIS A 39 9.22 -10.59 -20.21
C HIS A 39 9.67 -12.01 -19.84
N LYS A 40 10.40 -12.17 -18.73
CA LYS A 40 10.98 -13.45 -18.27
C LYS A 40 10.59 -13.79 -16.84
N ILE A 41 10.50 -15.09 -16.51
CA ILE A 41 10.34 -15.53 -15.12
C ILE A 41 11.40 -14.89 -14.22
N GLY A 42 10.98 -14.45 -13.04
CA GLY A 42 11.83 -13.82 -12.04
C GLY A 42 12.03 -12.31 -12.23
N GLU A 43 11.62 -11.73 -13.36
CA GLU A 43 11.61 -10.29 -13.56
C GLU A 43 10.70 -9.61 -12.53
N LYS A 44 11.15 -8.45 -12.00
CA LYS A 44 10.48 -7.73 -10.92
C LYS A 44 10.24 -6.27 -11.30
N PHE A 45 9.03 -5.80 -11.00
CA PHE A 45 8.66 -4.39 -11.08
C PHE A 45 8.22 -3.91 -9.70
N GLU A 46 8.92 -2.91 -9.18
CA GLU A 46 8.58 -2.29 -7.89
C GLU A 46 8.18 -0.84 -8.10
N PHE A 47 7.03 -0.45 -7.53
CA PHE A 47 6.51 0.90 -7.63
C PHE A 47 5.50 1.20 -6.53
N SER A 48 5.20 2.47 -6.29
CA SER A 48 4.18 2.88 -5.31
C SER A 48 3.04 3.66 -5.95
N TRP A 49 3.34 4.63 -6.80
CA TRP A 49 2.33 5.46 -7.47
C TRP A 49 2.48 5.46 -8.99
N ARG A 50 3.67 5.84 -9.47
CA ARG A 50 3.98 5.86 -10.90
C ARG A 50 4.09 4.45 -11.46
N ALA A 51 3.54 4.21 -12.64
CA ALA A 51 3.73 2.96 -13.37
C ALA A 51 5.23 2.61 -13.48
N PRO A 52 5.63 1.35 -13.25
CA PRO A 52 7.02 0.95 -13.35
C PRO A 52 7.46 0.99 -14.82
N ALA A 53 8.71 1.38 -15.07
CA ALA A 53 9.27 1.34 -16.41
C ALA A 53 9.40 -0.11 -16.89
N GLY A 54 9.20 -0.33 -18.19
CA GLY A 54 9.43 -1.63 -18.84
C GLY A 54 8.27 -2.62 -18.74
N ILE A 55 7.31 -2.45 -17.82
CA ILE A 55 6.15 -3.36 -17.75
C ILE A 55 5.26 -3.23 -18.99
N CYS A 56 4.75 -4.35 -19.49
CA CYS A 56 3.74 -4.37 -20.55
C CYS A 56 2.48 -3.57 -20.12
N THR A 57 2.18 -2.48 -20.85
CA THR A 57 1.05 -1.59 -20.56
C THR A 57 -0.31 -2.30 -20.59
N GLU A 58 -0.50 -3.24 -21.50
CA GLU A 58 -1.73 -4.05 -21.60
C GLU A 58 -1.98 -4.82 -20.29
N SER A 59 -0.93 -5.47 -19.78
CA SER A 59 -1.00 -6.21 -18.51
C SER A 59 -1.21 -5.27 -17.33
N LEU A 60 -0.52 -4.11 -17.31
CA LEU A 60 -0.69 -3.13 -16.24
C LEU A 60 -2.12 -2.59 -16.15
N VAL A 61 -2.74 -2.26 -17.29
CA VAL A 61 -4.14 -1.81 -17.35
C VAL A 61 -5.06 -2.91 -16.82
N GLY A 62 -4.83 -4.17 -17.22
CA GLY A 62 -5.60 -5.31 -16.74
C GLY A 62 -5.43 -5.58 -15.23
N MET A 63 -4.26 -5.28 -14.65
CA MET A 63 -4.00 -5.40 -13.21
C MET A 63 -4.58 -4.25 -12.38
N TYR A 64 -4.96 -3.13 -13.01
CA TYR A 64 -5.33 -1.91 -12.28
C TYR A 64 -6.42 -2.11 -11.20
N PRO A 65 -7.50 -2.88 -11.43
CA PRO A 65 -8.50 -3.13 -10.38
C PRO A 65 -7.94 -3.87 -9.15
N ILE A 66 -7.01 -4.81 -9.35
CA ILE A 66 -6.35 -5.55 -8.27
C ILE A 66 -5.45 -4.60 -7.47
N LEU A 67 -4.62 -3.83 -8.18
CA LEU A 67 -3.72 -2.84 -7.57
C LEU A 67 -4.51 -1.79 -6.77
N HIS A 68 -5.64 -1.32 -7.30
CA HIS A 68 -6.49 -0.36 -6.61
C HIS A 68 -7.16 -0.96 -5.36
N SER A 69 -7.67 -2.19 -5.46
CA SER A 69 -8.26 -2.92 -4.33
C SER A 69 -7.25 -3.11 -3.19
N MET A 70 -6.03 -3.54 -3.53
CA MET A 70 -4.94 -3.64 -2.56
C MET A 70 -4.54 -2.29 -1.97
N ARG A 71 -4.56 -1.20 -2.77
CA ARG A 71 -4.23 0.17 -2.29
C ARG A 71 -5.18 0.66 -1.21
N VAL A 72 -6.45 0.29 -1.31
CA VAL A 72 -7.46 0.62 -0.29
C VAL A 72 -7.54 -0.43 0.83
N PHE A 73 -6.50 -1.26 0.99
CA PHE A 73 -6.39 -2.31 2.01
C PHE A 73 -7.47 -3.40 1.89
N GLY A 74 -7.94 -3.67 0.67
CA GLY A 74 -8.83 -4.80 0.39
C GLY A 74 -8.12 -6.15 0.57
N ASP A 75 -8.87 -7.16 0.99
CA ASP A 75 -8.36 -8.50 1.26
C ASP A 75 -8.41 -9.38 0.00
N MET A 76 -7.25 -9.79 -0.49
CA MET A 76 -7.16 -10.58 -1.73
C MET A 76 -7.72 -12.00 -1.60
N ARG A 77 -8.01 -12.47 -0.38
CA ARG A 77 -8.70 -13.74 -0.16
C ARG A 77 -10.14 -13.70 -0.65
N GLU A 78 -10.79 -12.52 -0.62
CA GLU A 78 -12.12 -12.30 -1.21
C GLU A 78 -12.12 -12.49 -2.73
N LEU A 79 -10.93 -12.44 -3.35
CA LEU A 79 -10.71 -12.68 -4.78
C LEU A 79 -10.03 -14.03 -5.05
N GLY A 80 -10.04 -14.94 -4.07
CA GLY A 80 -9.55 -16.31 -4.19
C GLY A 80 -8.04 -16.49 -3.98
N SER A 81 -7.36 -15.56 -3.33
CA SER A 81 -5.94 -15.71 -2.97
C SER A 81 -5.77 -16.42 -1.63
N SER A 82 -4.60 -17.02 -1.40
CA SER A 82 -4.24 -17.65 -0.12
C SER A 82 -3.76 -16.65 0.92
N GLU A 83 -3.25 -15.50 0.50
CA GLU A 83 -2.71 -14.45 1.37
C GLU A 83 -3.51 -13.15 1.15
N PRO A 84 -3.69 -12.31 2.17
CA PRO A 84 -4.52 -11.11 2.07
C PRO A 84 -3.91 -10.01 1.19
N ASN A 85 -2.60 -10.01 0.97
CA ASN A 85 -1.87 -8.97 0.22
C ASN A 85 -1.25 -9.47 -1.08
N VAL A 86 -1.58 -10.68 -1.52
CA VAL A 86 -0.96 -11.31 -2.71
C VAL A 86 -2.06 -11.74 -3.66
N ARG A 87 -1.82 -11.53 -4.97
CA ARG A 87 -2.70 -12.06 -6.01
C ARG A 87 -1.88 -12.56 -7.19
N VAL A 88 -2.22 -13.73 -7.70
CA VAL A 88 -1.74 -14.20 -9.00
C VAL A 88 -2.68 -13.71 -10.10
N TYR A 89 -2.13 -13.08 -11.13
CA TYR A 89 -2.85 -12.54 -12.27
C TYR A 89 -2.29 -13.11 -13.57
N ASN A 90 -3.16 -13.63 -14.43
CA ASN A 90 -2.80 -14.02 -15.79
C ASN A 90 -2.82 -12.79 -16.69
N CYS A 91 -1.81 -12.60 -17.53
CA CYS A 91 -1.84 -11.52 -18.51
C CYS A 91 -3.08 -11.64 -19.42
N PRO A 92 -3.57 -10.55 -20.04
CA PRO A 92 -4.76 -10.63 -20.90
C PRO A 92 -4.64 -11.63 -22.06
N SER A 93 -3.42 -11.77 -22.61
CA SER A 93 -3.10 -12.77 -23.64
C SER A 93 -2.90 -14.20 -23.08
N ARG A 94 -2.91 -14.39 -21.76
CA ARG A 94 -2.70 -15.66 -21.03
C ARG A 94 -1.35 -16.35 -21.24
N GLU A 95 -0.39 -15.65 -21.82
CA GLU A 95 0.96 -16.15 -22.09
C GLU A 95 1.85 -16.22 -20.84
N ILE A 96 1.64 -15.33 -19.86
CA ILE A 96 2.48 -15.24 -18.64
C ILE A 96 1.62 -14.98 -17.40
N LYS A 97 2.19 -15.25 -16.22
CA LYS A 97 1.57 -14.96 -14.93
C LYS A 97 2.41 -14.02 -14.07
N PHE A 98 1.71 -13.16 -13.35
CA PHE A 98 2.28 -12.21 -12.43
C PHE A 98 1.84 -12.54 -11.00
N ARG A 99 2.80 -12.62 -10.06
CA ARG A 99 2.53 -12.50 -8.62
C ARG A 99 2.61 -11.03 -8.25
N ILE A 100 1.47 -10.47 -7.85
CA ILE A 100 1.34 -9.11 -7.35
C ILE A 100 1.35 -9.19 -5.83
N GLU A 101 2.24 -8.45 -5.19
CA GLU A 101 2.34 -8.33 -3.73
C GLU A 101 2.23 -6.86 -3.32
N ALA A 102 1.31 -6.57 -2.40
CA ALA A 102 1.19 -5.27 -1.78
C ALA A 102 2.05 -5.20 -0.51
N ILE A 103 2.83 -4.13 -0.42
CA ILE A 103 3.71 -3.80 0.70
C ILE A 103 3.10 -2.58 1.40
N TYR A 104 2.63 -2.79 2.63
CA TYR A 104 1.95 -1.76 3.42
C TYR A 104 2.91 -1.04 4.36
N LYS A 105 2.71 0.27 4.51
CA LYS A 105 3.55 1.14 5.33
C LYS A 105 2.70 1.98 6.27
N CYS A 106 3.24 2.23 7.46
CA CYS A 106 2.67 3.15 8.43
C CYS A 106 2.54 4.56 7.83
N SER A 107 1.35 5.16 7.90
CA SER A 107 1.08 6.51 7.37
C SER A 107 1.93 7.63 8.00
N ILE A 108 2.58 7.39 9.14
CA ILE A 108 3.37 8.40 9.86
C ILE A 108 4.88 8.16 9.71
N CYS A 109 5.37 6.96 10.03
CA CYS A 109 6.81 6.67 10.04
C CYS A 109 7.31 5.98 8.77
N ALA A 110 6.41 5.56 7.87
CA ALA A 110 6.70 4.74 6.70
C ALA A 110 7.37 3.38 6.97
N GLY A 111 7.42 2.95 8.23
CA GLY A 111 7.81 1.60 8.61
C GLY A 111 6.85 0.57 8.00
N LEU A 112 7.37 -0.61 7.65
CA LEU A 112 6.57 -1.69 7.10
C LEU A 112 5.53 -2.16 8.12
N LEU A 113 4.31 -2.40 7.65
CA LEU A 113 3.26 -3.02 8.42
C LEU A 113 3.32 -4.54 8.18
N GLU A 114 3.17 -5.30 9.24
CA GLU A 114 3.12 -6.76 9.16
C GLU A 114 1.81 -7.19 8.51
N VAL A 115 1.88 -8.27 7.73
CA VAL A 115 0.72 -8.91 7.13
C VAL A 115 0.72 -10.37 7.58
N ASN A 116 -0.38 -10.81 8.17
CA ASN A 116 -0.55 -12.18 8.62
C ASN A 116 -1.94 -12.71 8.23
N GLN A 117 -2.34 -13.85 8.79
CA GLN A 117 -3.64 -14.48 8.47
C GLN A 117 -4.85 -13.65 8.92
N ASP A 118 -4.70 -12.75 9.88
CA ASP A 118 -5.76 -11.84 10.32
C ASP A 118 -5.80 -10.55 9.49
N GLY A 119 -4.89 -10.42 8.52
CA GLY A 119 -4.77 -9.27 7.62
C GLY A 119 -3.60 -8.36 7.99
N ILE A 120 -3.77 -7.07 7.68
CA ILE A 120 -2.72 -6.06 7.77
C ILE A 120 -2.71 -5.47 9.18
N GLN A 121 -1.64 -5.78 9.93
CA GLN A 121 -1.47 -5.39 11.33
C GLN A 121 -1.24 -3.88 11.41
N SER A 122 -2.31 -3.16 11.74
CA SER A 122 -2.33 -1.70 11.80
C SER A 122 -3.44 -1.22 12.72
N SER A 123 -3.23 -0.05 13.32
CA SER A 123 -4.27 0.68 14.04
C SER A 123 -4.74 1.87 13.22
N GLN A 124 -5.98 2.30 13.42
CA GLN A 124 -6.51 3.51 12.79
C GLN A 124 -6.40 4.71 13.72
N LEU A 125 -5.91 5.82 13.18
CA LEU A 125 -6.00 7.13 13.82
C LEU A 125 -7.08 7.97 13.15
N ARG A 126 -7.72 8.86 13.92
CA ARG A 126 -8.69 9.82 13.39
C ARG A 126 -7.97 11.11 13.03
N CYS A 127 -8.36 11.74 11.91
CA CYS A 127 -7.97 13.11 11.61
C CYS A 127 -9.19 14.00 11.34
N THR A 128 -8.94 15.28 11.14
CA THR A 128 -9.97 16.29 10.85
C THR A 128 -10.69 16.07 9.51
N LYS A 129 -10.09 15.34 8.56
CA LYS A 129 -10.76 14.95 7.32
C LYS A 129 -11.54 13.64 7.58
N PRO A 130 -12.88 13.66 7.51
CA PRO A 130 -13.68 12.46 7.69
C PRO A 130 -13.25 11.36 6.71
N ASP A 131 -13.32 10.11 7.16
CA ASP A 131 -13.07 8.90 6.37
C ASP A 131 -11.67 8.77 5.75
N PHE A 132 -10.71 9.62 6.12
CA PHE A 132 -9.33 9.47 5.65
C PHE A 132 -8.65 8.30 6.37
N PRO A 133 -8.26 7.21 5.67
CA PRO A 133 -7.82 5.98 6.31
C PRO A 133 -6.35 6.09 6.76
N ILE A 134 -6.12 6.55 8.00
CA ILE A 134 -4.78 6.66 8.58
C ILE A 134 -4.44 5.37 9.30
N ARG A 135 -3.73 4.47 8.62
CA ARG A 135 -3.28 3.21 9.18
C ARG A 135 -1.83 3.33 9.65
N VAL A 136 -1.60 3.02 10.92
CA VAL A 136 -0.29 3.19 11.56
C VAL A 136 0.17 1.93 12.26
N CYS A 137 1.48 1.81 12.45
CA CYS A 137 2.03 0.80 13.34
C CYS A 137 1.69 1.13 14.80
N GLU A 138 1.79 0.12 15.67
CA GLU A 138 1.47 0.22 17.10
C GLU A 138 2.22 1.36 17.80
N THR A 139 3.53 1.50 17.54
CA THR A 139 4.34 2.58 18.12
C THR A 139 3.82 3.96 17.75
N CYS A 140 3.43 4.15 16.48
CA CYS A 140 2.85 5.41 16.03
C CYS A 140 1.45 5.62 16.59
N TYR A 141 0.65 4.55 16.73
CA TYR A 141 -0.66 4.64 17.34
C TYR A 141 -0.57 5.22 18.76
N TYR A 142 0.19 4.59 19.66
CA TYR A 142 0.29 5.06 21.04
C TYR A 142 0.92 6.45 21.17
N LYS A 143 1.83 6.81 20.27
CA LYS A 143 2.45 8.15 20.25
C LYS A 143 1.51 9.26 19.80
N TYR A 144 0.51 8.95 18.96
CA TYR A 144 -0.31 9.96 18.26
C TYR A 144 -1.82 9.85 18.50
N LYS A 145 -2.32 8.81 19.19
CA LYS A 145 -3.76 8.58 19.42
C LYS A 145 -4.50 9.74 20.11
N ASP A 146 -3.81 10.47 20.98
CA ASP A 146 -4.38 11.59 21.75
C ASP A 146 -4.04 12.95 21.12
N LYS A 147 -3.35 12.96 19.96
CA LYS A 147 -3.01 14.18 19.23
C LYS A 147 -4.12 14.55 18.27
N ARG A 148 -4.31 15.86 18.07
CA ARG A 148 -5.12 16.36 16.96
C ARG A 148 -4.35 16.14 15.66
N ILE A 149 -4.93 15.38 14.74
CA ILE A 149 -4.32 15.12 13.44
C ILE A 149 -5.08 15.90 12.37
N GLU A 150 -4.36 16.73 11.62
CA GLU A 150 -4.89 17.48 10.48
C GLU A 150 -4.33 16.90 9.18
N TRP A 151 -5.17 16.86 8.16
CA TRP A 151 -4.74 16.58 6.79
C TRP A 151 -4.04 17.82 6.21
#